data_AF-A0A5C4RVI4-F1
#
_entry.id   AF-A0A5C4RVI4-F1
#
_cell.length_a   1.000
_cell.length_b   1.000
_cell.length_c   1.000
_cell.angle_alpha   90.00
_cell.angle_beta   90.00
_cell.angle_gamma   90.00
#
_symmetry.space_group_name_H-M   'P 1'
#
loop_
_entity.id
_entity.type
_entity.pdbx_description
1 polymer ?
#
loop_
_entity_poly.entity_id
_entity_poly.type
_entity_poly.pdbx_seq_one_letter_code
_entity_poly.pdbx_strand_id
1 'polypeptide(L)'
;MDEVALLLVGAVFVNNFVLVKFLGLCPFMGVSGKLDAAYGMALATGFVLTLSSALAWMVQHWLLAPLGLEYLRTLGFILVIAAVVQFTEIVMNRQSPRLYRVLGIYLPLITTNCAVLGVTLLNVQARHSLFESVLYGFGAALGFGLVLVLFSAMRERLETADVPAAWRGTPIALVTAGLMSLAFLGFSGLVPT
;
A
#
# COMPACT_ATOMS: atom_id res chain seq x y z
N MET A 1 -4.39 7.96 24.84
CA MET A 1 -4.86 6.69 24.26
C MET A 1 -5.88 6.95 23.15
N ASP A 2 -6.76 7.93 23.30
CA ASP A 2 -7.67 8.36 22.22
C ASP A 2 -6.97 8.91 20.98
N GLU A 3 -5.85 9.64 21.12
CA GLU A 3 -5.07 10.15 19.97
C GLU A 3 -4.46 9.04 19.10
N VAL A 4 -3.99 7.94 19.71
CA VAL A 4 -3.40 6.83 18.95
C VAL A 4 -4.48 6.06 18.19
N ALA A 5 -5.65 5.87 18.80
CA ALA A 5 -6.80 5.26 18.14
C ALA A 5 -7.37 6.16 17.03
N LEU A 6 -7.43 7.48 17.23
CA LEU A 6 -7.82 8.46 16.21
C LEU A 6 -6.82 8.55 15.06
N LEU A 7 -5.51 8.43 15.33
CA LEU A 7 -4.48 8.42 14.30
C LEU A 7 -4.51 7.11 13.50
N LEU A 8 -4.80 5.98 14.15
CA LEU A 8 -4.93 4.66 13.52
C LEU A 8 -6.22 4.57 12.69
N VAL A 9 -7.36 5.04 13.22
CA VAL A 9 -8.64 5.11 12.50
C VAL A 9 -8.56 6.17 11.39
N GLY A 10 -7.92 7.31 11.63
CA GLY A 10 -7.66 8.35 10.65
C GLY A 10 -6.75 7.90 9.51
N ALA A 11 -5.68 7.14 9.80
CA ALA A 11 -4.80 6.57 8.78
C ALA A 11 -5.44 5.42 8.01
N VAL A 12 -6.29 4.61 8.65
CA VAL A 12 -6.98 3.47 8.02
C VAL A 12 -8.19 3.92 7.20
N PHE A 13 -8.98 4.89 7.67
CA PHE A 13 -10.25 5.29 7.04
C PHE A 13 -10.28 6.67 6.38
N VAL A 14 -9.60 7.69 6.94
CA VAL A 14 -9.77 9.09 6.49
C VAL A 14 -8.65 9.58 5.57
N ASN A 15 -7.41 9.12 5.76
CA ASN A 15 -6.28 9.30 4.85
C ASN A 15 -6.06 8.07 3.95
N ASN A 16 -7.15 7.52 3.40
CA ASN A 16 -7.05 6.37 2.51
C ASN A 16 -6.37 6.76 1.18
N PHE A 17 -5.05 6.56 1.13
CA PHE A 17 -4.16 6.87 0.00
C PHE A 17 -4.58 6.22 -1.32
N VAL A 18 -5.27 5.09 -1.23
CA VAL A 18 -5.64 4.29 -2.40
C VAL A 18 -6.84 4.89 -3.12
N LEU A 19 -7.82 5.41 -2.37
CA LEU A 19 -9.10 5.87 -2.92
C LEU A 19 -9.22 7.39 -3.04
N VAL A 20 -8.53 8.16 -2.19
CA VAL A 20 -8.57 9.64 -2.20
C VAL A 20 -7.38 10.23 -2.97
N LYS A 21 -6.21 9.58 -2.92
CA LYS A 21 -4.99 10.06 -3.61
C LYS A 21 -4.59 9.21 -4.83
N PHE A 22 -5.33 8.17 -5.17
CA PHE A 22 -5.09 7.27 -6.31
C PHE A 22 -3.70 6.61 -6.35
N LEU A 23 -3.07 6.34 -5.20
CA LEU A 23 -1.77 5.67 -5.16
C LEU A 23 -1.94 4.14 -5.04
N GLY A 24 -1.09 3.39 -5.76
CA GLY A 24 -1.05 1.92 -5.66
C GLY A 24 -1.94 1.17 -6.66
N LEU A 25 -2.40 1.84 -7.72
CA LEU A 25 -3.22 1.23 -8.78
C LEU A 25 -2.50 0.10 -9.55
N CYS A 26 -1.16 0.14 -9.64
CA CYS A 26 -0.37 -0.83 -10.40
C CYS A 26 -0.50 -2.28 -9.89
N PRO A 27 -0.22 -2.59 -8.61
CA PRO A 27 -0.48 -3.95 -8.08
C PRO A 27 -1.98 -4.23 -7.93
N PHE A 28 -2.78 -3.18 -7.71
CA PHE A 28 -4.21 -3.31 -7.55
C PHE A 28 -4.91 -3.87 -8.79
N MET A 29 -4.55 -3.42 -9.99
CA MET A 29 -5.08 -4.01 -11.23
C MET A 29 -4.43 -5.34 -11.58
N GLY A 30 -3.14 -5.51 -11.26
CA GLY A 30 -2.34 -6.67 -11.64
C GLY A 30 -2.65 -7.97 -10.90
N VAL A 31 -3.07 -7.90 -9.62
CA VAL A 31 -3.18 -9.09 -8.74
C VAL A 31 -4.60 -9.36 -8.23
N SER A 32 -5.56 -8.48 -8.52
CA SER A 32 -6.95 -8.60 -8.05
C SER A 32 -7.80 -9.65 -8.76
N GLY A 33 -7.25 -10.43 -9.69
CA GLY A 33 -7.98 -11.50 -10.37
C GLY A 33 -8.26 -12.74 -9.49
N LYS A 34 -7.53 -12.92 -8.39
CA LYS A 34 -7.74 -14.05 -7.46
C LYS A 34 -7.57 -13.58 -6.02
N LEU A 35 -8.52 -13.97 -5.15
CA LEU A 35 -8.47 -13.64 -3.73
C LEU A 35 -7.18 -14.12 -3.06
N ASP A 36 -6.74 -15.36 -3.32
CA ASP A 36 -5.52 -15.91 -2.71
C ASP A 36 -4.26 -15.08 -3.05
N ALA A 37 -4.17 -14.60 -4.29
CA ALA A 37 -3.06 -13.77 -4.72
C ALA A 37 -3.14 -12.36 -4.13
N ALA A 38 -4.35 -11.79 -4.04
CA ALA A 38 -4.59 -10.49 -3.41
C ALA A 38 -4.23 -10.49 -1.92
N TYR A 39 -4.58 -11.55 -1.17
CA TYR A 39 -4.19 -11.70 0.23
C TYR A 39 -2.67 -11.81 0.40
N GLY A 40 -2.00 -12.62 -0.41
CA GLY A 40 -0.53 -12.73 -0.40
C GLY A 40 0.15 -11.39 -0.70
N MET A 41 -0.37 -10.66 -1.69
CA MET A 41 0.11 -9.32 -2.05
C MET A 41 -0.08 -8.31 -0.91
N ALA A 42 -1.26 -8.28 -0.28
CA ALA A 42 -1.57 -7.37 0.82
C ALA A 42 -0.66 -7.59 2.03
N LEU A 43 -0.38 -8.85 2.38
CA LEU A 43 0.53 -9.18 3.47
C LEU A 43 1.98 -8.78 3.15
N ALA A 44 2.45 -9.09 1.93
CA ALA A 44 3.80 -8.75 1.50
C ALA A 44 4.00 -7.23 1.45
N THR A 45 3.08 -6.49 0.84
CA THR A 45 3.16 -5.03 0.78
C THR A 45 3.03 -4.39 2.16
N GLY A 46 2.20 -4.96 3.06
CA GLY A 46 2.08 -4.45 4.42
C GLY A 46 3.35 -4.60 5.26
N PHE A 47 4.03 -5.74 5.12
CA PHE A 47 5.34 -5.94 5.73
C PHE A 47 6.38 -4.95 5.19
N VAL A 48 6.42 -4.76 3.87
CA VAL A 48 7.34 -3.79 3.24
C VAL A 48 7.02 -2.36 3.68
N LEU A 49 5.73 -1.97 3.73
CA LEU A 49 5.32 -0.61 4.08
C LEU A 49 5.73 -0.26 5.52
N THR A 50 5.45 -1.15 6.46
CA THR A 50 5.74 -0.95 7.88
C THR A 50 7.23 -0.83 8.14
N LEU A 51 8.02 -1.75 7.58
CA LEU A 51 9.47 -1.74 7.73
C LEU A 51 10.11 -0.56 6.99
N SER A 52 9.63 -0.23 5.79
CA SER A 52 10.14 0.92 5.02
C SER A 52 9.83 2.24 5.72
N SER A 53 8.65 2.40 6.35
CA SER A 53 8.32 3.60 7.11
C SER A 53 9.23 3.79 8.33
N ALA A 54 9.59 2.71 9.03
CA ALA A 54 10.53 2.73 10.14
C ALA A 54 11.94 3.15 9.67
N LEU A 55 12.44 2.47 8.62
CA LEU A 55 13.79 2.71 8.10
C LEU A 55 13.93 4.07 7.40
N ALA A 56 12.89 4.52 6.69
CA ALA A 56 12.88 5.85 6.07
C ALA A 56 12.96 6.96 7.12
N TRP A 57 12.29 6.80 8.27
CA TRP A 57 12.42 7.74 9.39
C TRP A 57 13.85 7.77 9.92
N MET A 58 14.47 6.60 10.14
CA MET A 58 15.85 6.51 10.63
C MET A 58 16.83 7.16 9.66
N VAL A 59 16.70 6.89 8.36
CA VAL A 59 17.54 7.49 7.32
C VAL A 59 17.33 9.00 7.24
N GLN A 60 16.09 9.49 7.35
CA GLN A 60 15.84 10.93 7.34
C GLN A 60 16.49 11.65 8.54
N HIS A 61 16.30 11.11 9.75
CA HIS A 61 16.72 11.78 10.99
C HIS A 61 18.22 11.61 11.27
N TRP A 62 18.79 10.43 11.02
CA TRP A 62 20.20 10.15 11.30
C TRP A 62 21.15 10.42 10.13
N LEU A 63 20.66 10.44 8.89
CA LEU A 63 21.54 10.62 7.72
C LEU A 63 21.26 11.94 6.98
N LEU A 64 20.02 12.21 6.59
CA LEU A 64 19.74 13.36 5.73
C LEU A 64 19.72 14.69 6.47
N ALA A 65 19.17 14.73 7.69
CA ALA A 65 19.15 15.92 8.52
C ALA A 65 20.54 16.43 8.94
N PRO A 66 21.48 15.60 9.42
CA PRO A 66 22.81 16.08 9.83
C PRO A 66 23.72 16.45 8.66
N LEU A 67 23.56 15.81 7.49
CA LEU A 67 24.41 16.12 6.33
C LEU A 67 23.80 17.22 5.42
N GLY A 68 22.55 17.66 5.65
CA GLY A 68 21.90 18.71 4.86
C GLY A 68 21.47 18.28 3.45
N LEU A 69 21.42 16.97 3.15
CA LEU A 69 21.09 16.44 1.82
C LEU A 69 19.59 16.16 1.64
N GLU A 70 18.73 17.11 2.03
CA GLU A 70 17.29 16.94 1.89
C GLU A 70 16.84 16.75 0.43
N TYR A 71 17.62 17.23 -0.54
CA TYR A 71 17.33 17.08 -1.96
C TYR A 71 17.42 15.62 -2.46
N LEU A 72 18.16 14.73 -1.80
CA LEU A 72 18.23 13.30 -2.15
C LEU A 72 17.15 12.45 -1.47
N ARG A 73 16.22 13.04 -0.72
CA ARG A 73 15.22 12.31 0.06
C ARG A 73 14.50 11.23 -0.75
N THR A 74 14.00 11.56 -1.93
CA THR A 74 13.28 10.60 -2.78
C THR A 74 14.17 9.44 -3.23
N LEU A 75 15.42 9.72 -3.63
CA LEU A 75 16.38 8.69 -4.04
C LEU A 75 16.76 7.78 -2.86
N GLY A 76 16.99 8.37 -1.69
CA GLY A 76 17.28 7.62 -0.46
C GLY A 76 16.13 6.70 -0.07
N PHE A 77 14.88 7.15 -0.16
CA PHE A 77 13.72 6.30 0.16
C PHE A 77 13.53 5.17 -0.84
N ILE A 78 13.73 5.41 -2.14
CA ILE A 78 13.68 4.33 -3.15
C ILE A 78 14.74 3.27 -2.84
N LEU A 79 15.96 3.65 -2.48
CA LEU A 79 17.02 2.71 -2.09
C LEU A 79 16.65 1.88 -0.84
N VAL A 80 16.10 2.53 0.19
CA VAL A 80 15.62 1.84 1.40
C VAL A 80 14.52 0.84 1.05
N ILE A 81 13.53 1.26 0.26
CA ILE A 81 12.43 0.38 -0.18
C ILE A 81 12.98 -0.79 -0.99
N ALA A 82 13.91 -0.55 -1.92
CA ALA A 82 14.52 -1.61 -2.72
C ALA A 82 15.25 -2.64 -1.85
N ALA A 83 16.01 -2.19 -0.84
CA ALA A 83 16.67 -3.08 0.11
C ALA A 83 15.67 -3.93 0.92
N VAL A 84 14.57 -3.31 1.38
CA VAL A 84 13.52 -4.00 2.14
C VAL A 84 12.76 -5.01 1.27
N VAL A 85 12.43 -4.66 0.02
CA VAL A 85 11.77 -5.58 -0.90
C VAL A 85 12.70 -6.74 -1.25
N GLN A 86 13.99 -6.49 -1.47
CA GLN A 86 14.97 -7.55 -1.72
C GLN A 86 15.08 -8.50 -0.53
N PHE A 87 15.09 -7.96 0.70
CA PHE A 87 15.05 -8.77 1.90
C PHE A 87 13.76 -9.61 1.97
N THR A 88 12.62 -9.00 1.66
CA THR A 88 11.32 -9.67 1.63
C THR A 88 11.26 -10.78 0.58
N GLU A 89 11.89 -10.60 -0.57
CA GLU A 89 12.01 -11.61 -1.62
C GLU A 89 12.71 -12.87 -1.10
N ILE A 90 13.87 -12.70 -0.46
CA ILE A 90 14.67 -13.80 0.07
C ILE A 90 13.90 -14.55 1.17
N VAL A 91 13.21 -13.81 2.05
CA VAL A 91 12.38 -14.39 3.12
C VAL A 91 11.21 -15.19 2.54
N MET A 92 10.52 -14.65 1.54
CA MET A 92 9.34 -15.31 0.95
C MET A 92 9.71 -16.56 0.15
N ASN A 93 10.86 -16.54 -0.55
CA ASN A 93 11.37 -17.71 -1.25
C ASN A 93 11.72 -18.86 -0.27
N ARG A 94 12.19 -18.51 0.94
CA ARG A 94 12.52 -19.49 1.99
C ARG A 94 11.31 -20.03 2.75
N GLN A 95 10.35 -19.18 3.12
CA GLN A 95 9.20 -19.59 3.94
C GLN A 95 8.09 -20.26 3.12
N SER A 96 7.80 -19.74 1.92
CA SER A 96 6.63 -20.17 1.14
C SER A 96 6.90 -20.21 -0.37
N PRO A 97 7.50 -21.28 -0.90
CA PRO A 97 7.81 -21.39 -2.33
C PRO A 97 6.56 -21.41 -3.22
N ARG A 98 5.39 -21.80 -2.68
CA ARG A 98 4.10 -21.68 -3.39
C ARG A 98 3.70 -20.23 -3.64
N LEU A 99 3.83 -19.37 -2.62
CA LEU A 99 3.49 -17.95 -2.72
C LEU A 99 4.49 -17.22 -3.63
N TYR A 100 5.79 -17.54 -3.52
CA TYR A 100 6.82 -16.99 -4.39
C TYR A 100 6.59 -17.31 -5.88
N ARG A 101 6.10 -18.51 -6.22
CA ARG A 101 5.80 -18.87 -7.61
C ARG A 101 4.69 -18.01 -8.24
N VAL A 102 3.72 -17.59 -7.44
CA VAL A 102 2.58 -16.77 -7.90
C VAL A 102 2.93 -15.28 -7.86
N LEU A 103 3.63 -14.85 -6.80
CA LEU A 103 3.87 -13.45 -6.50
C LEU A 103 5.21 -12.92 -7.01
N GLY A 104 6.16 -13.80 -7.35
CA GLY A 104 7.55 -13.47 -7.70
C GLY A 104 7.70 -12.37 -8.75
N ILE A 105 6.83 -12.37 -9.76
CA ILE A 105 6.81 -11.38 -10.85
C ILE A 105 6.34 -10.00 -10.35
N TYR A 106 5.55 -9.96 -9.27
CA TYR A 106 4.97 -8.75 -8.70
C TYR A 106 5.80 -8.13 -7.58
N LEU A 107 6.86 -8.78 -7.08
CA LEU A 107 7.75 -8.17 -6.07
C LEU A 107 8.44 -6.90 -6.57
N PRO A 108 8.99 -6.86 -7.80
CA PRO A 108 9.52 -5.62 -8.37
C PRO A 108 8.46 -4.52 -8.50
N LEU A 109 7.18 -4.88 -8.63
CA LEU A 109 6.09 -3.89 -8.64
C LEU A 109 5.87 -3.23 -7.25
N ILE A 110 6.34 -3.86 -6.17
CA ILE A 110 6.29 -3.27 -4.82
C ILE A 110 7.30 -2.13 -4.69
N THR A 111 8.51 -2.26 -5.26
CA THR A 111 9.54 -1.20 -5.15
C THR A 111 9.12 0.07 -5.87
N THR A 112 8.44 -0.06 -7.01
CA THR A 112 7.92 1.06 -7.79
C THR A 112 6.50 1.46 -7.40
N ASN A 113 5.98 0.96 -6.29
CA ASN A 113 4.62 1.27 -5.87
C ASN A 113 4.53 2.69 -5.29
N CYS A 114 3.73 3.53 -5.94
CA CYS A 114 3.50 4.90 -5.52
C CYS A 114 2.97 4.99 -4.08
N ALA A 115 2.17 4.04 -3.61
CA ALA A 115 1.65 4.04 -2.25
C ALA A 115 2.77 3.87 -1.21
N VAL A 116 3.75 3.01 -1.48
CA VAL A 116 4.90 2.79 -0.57
C VAL A 116 5.73 4.07 -0.46
N LEU A 117 6.08 4.66 -1.61
CA LEU A 117 6.86 5.91 -1.64
C LEU A 117 6.08 7.08 -1.02
N GLY A 118 4.79 7.22 -1.33
CA GLY A 118 3.95 8.29 -0.81
C GLY A 118 3.80 8.26 0.71
N VAL A 119 3.60 7.08 1.29
CA VAL A 119 3.48 6.92 2.76
C VAL A 119 4.78 7.28 3.46
N THR A 120 5.93 6.83 2.94
CA THR A 120 7.24 7.18 3.53
C THR A 120 7.53 8.68 3.45
N LEU A 121 7.18 9.35 2.34
CA LEU A 121 7.33 10.80 2.19
C LEU A 121 6.43 11.60 3.12
N LEU A 122 5.16 11.22 3.23
CA LEU A 122 4.19 11.92 4.08
C LEU A 122 4.50 11.75 5.56
N ASN A 123 4.93 10.56 5.95
CA ASN A 123 5.37 10.27 7.30
C ASN A 123 6.52 11.22 7.74
N VAL A 124 7.44 11.51 6.83
CA VAL A 124 8.55 12.44 7.07
C VAL A 124 8.11 13.91 7.06
N GLN A 125 7.17 14.29 6.17
CA GLN A 125 6.62 15.65 6.14
C GLN A 125 5.82 15.98 7.40
N ALA A 126 5.07 15.01 7.92
CA ALA A 126 4.27 15.14 9.14
C ALA A 126 5.11 15.14 10.44
N ARG A 127 6.44 14.97 10.35
CA ARG A 127 7.38 14.95 11.49
C ARG A 127 6.97 13.99 12.62
N HIS A 128 6.40 12.85 12.27
CA HIS A 128 6.01 11.83 13.24
C HIS A 128 7.21 11.33 14.05
N SER A 129 6.97 10.92 15.29
CA SER A 129 7.94 10.17 16.09
C SER A 129 8.17 8.76 15.51
N LEU A 130 9.26 8.07 15.86
CA LEU A 130 9.52 6.68 15.40
C LEU A 130 8.31 5.76 15.57
N PHE A 131 7.65 5.88 16.72
CA PHE A 131 6.52 5.05 17.08
C PHE A 131 5.27 5.38 16.24
N GLU A 132 4.98 6.67 16.06
CA GLU A 132 3.91 7.14 15.19
C GLU A 132 4.16 6.76 13.73
N SER A 133 5.40 6.81 13.25
CA SER A 133 5.78 6.44 11.89
C SER A 133 5.50 4.98 11.57
N VAL A 134 5.81 4.08 12.50
CA VAL A 134 5.51 2.65 12.36
C VAL A 134 4.01 2.41 12.38
N LEU A 135 3.29 3.04 13.32
CA LEU A 135 1.84 2.94 13.40
C LEU A 135 1.14 3.48 12.16
N TYR A 136 1.63 4.59 11.61
CA TYR A 136 1.12 5.19 10.38
C TYR A 136 1.35 4.28 9.17
N GLY A 137 2.56 3.72 9.04
CA GLY A 137 2.87 2.73 8.01
C GLY A 137 2.01 1.46 8.13
N PHE A 138 1.75 1.00 9.36
CA PHE A 138 0.87 -0.14 9.63
C PHE A 138 -0.59 0.15 9.29
N GLY A 139 -1.11 1.33 9.67
CA GLY A 139 -2.45 1.77 9.31
C GLY A 139 -2.65 1.87 7.79
N ALA A 140 -1.68 2.46 7.09
CA ALA A 140 -1.71 2.55 5.63
C ALA A 140 -1.63 1.17 4.95
N ALA A 141 -0.84 0.25 5.50
CA ALA A 141 -0.76 -1.14 5.04
C ALA A 141 -2.10 -1.88 5.17
N LEU A 142 -2.76 -1.74 6.33
CA LEU A 142 -4.08 -2.33 6.57
C LEU A 142 -5.14 -1.75 5.63
N GLY A 143 -5.14 -0.43 5.43
CA GLY A 143 -6.04 0.23 4.48
C GLY A 143 -5.85 -0.28 3.04
N PHE A 144 -4.59 -0.35 2.57
CA PHE A 144 -4.28 -0.90 1.25
C PHE A 144 -4.72 -2.37 1.12
N GLY A 145 -4.44 -3.19 2.13
CA GLY A 145 -4.80 -4.60 2.13
C GLY A 145 -6.32 -4.80 2.10
N LEU A 146 -7.07 -4.06 2.90
CA LEU A 146 -8.53 -4.12 2.96
C LEU A 146 -9.16 -3.76 1.60
N VAL A 147 -8.69 -2.69 0.97
CA VAL A 147 -9.19 -2.26 -0.34
C VAL A 147 -8.84 -3.27 -1.44
N LEU A 148 -7.63 -3.84 -1.41
CA LEU A 148 -7.20 -4.84 -2.38
C LEU A 148 -8.03 -6.13 -2.29
N VAL A 149 -8.28 -6.61 -1.08
CA VAL A 149 -9.09 -7.81 -0.83
C VAL A 149 -10.54 -7.59 -1.23
N LEU A 150 -11.15 -6.46 -0.83
CA LEU A 150 -12.52 -6.11 -1.23
C LEU A 150 -12.67 -6.03 -2.75
N PHE A 151 -11.72 -5.38 -3.43
CA PHE A 151 -11.74 -5.28 -4.87
C PHE A 151 -11.57 -6.62 -5.57
N SER A 152 -10.68 -7.48 -5.05
CA SER A 152 -10.52 -8.83 -5.58
C SER A 152 -11.79 -9.67 -5.40
N ALA A 153 -12.48 -9.54 -4.26
CA ALA A 153 -13.77 -10.20 -4.03
C ALA A 153 -14.85 -9.73 -5.03
N MET A 154 -14.88 -8.43 -5.35
CA MET A 154 -15.79 -7.90 -6.37
C MET A 154 -15.43 -8.40 -7.77
N ARG A 155 -14.14 -8.46 -8.12
CA ARG A 155 -13.68 -8.98 -9.42
C ARG A 155 -14.03 -10.45 -9.60
N GLU A 156 -13.84 -11.28 -8.58
CA GLU A 156 -14.18 -12.70 -8.64
C GLU A 156 -15.69 -12.90 -8.85
N ARG A 157 -16.54 -12.07 -8.22
CA ARG A 157 -17.98 -12.06 -8.49
C ARG A 157 -18.31 -11.61 -9.92
N LEU A 158 -17.63 -10.59 -10.44
CA LEU A 158 -17.83 -10.07 -11.80
C LEU A 158 -17.46 -11.08 -12.88
N GLU A 159 -16.52 -11.99 -12.62
CA GLU A 159 -16.17 -13.06 -13.56
C GLU A 159 -17.34 -14.03 -13.80
N THR A 160 -18.18 -14.23 -12.79
CA THR A 160 -19.39 -15.07 -12.89
C THR A 160 -20.64 -14.32 -13.37
N ALA A 161 -20.58 -12.99 -13.49
CA ALA A 161 -21.71 -12.17 -13.89
C ALA A 161 -21.85 -12.08 -15.42
N ASP A 162 -23.08 -11.83 -15.89
CA ASP A 162 -23.36 -11.63 -17.32
C ASP A 162 -22.86 -10.25 -17.80
N VAL A 163 -21.55 -10.18 -18.07
CA VAL A 163 -20.89 -9.00 -18.62
C VAL A 163 -20.76 -9.15 -20.15
N PRO A 164 -21.20 -8.16 -20.95
CA PRO A 164 -21.01 -8.16 -22.40
C PRO A 164 -19.54 -8.35 -22.79
N ALA A 165 -19.27 -9.14 -23.84
CA ALA A 165 -17.92 -9.54 -24.22
C ALA A 165 -16.94 -8.36 -24.40
N ALA A 166 -17.42 -7.21 -24.90
CA ALA A 166 -16.61 -6.00 -25.11
C ALA A 166 -16.16 -5.32 -23.80
N TRP A 167 -16.84 -5.58 -22.67
CA TRP A 167 -16.56 -4.94 -21.38
C TRP A 167 -15.77 -5.83 -20.42
N ARG A 168 -15.53 -7.09 -20.78
CA ARG A 168 -14.81 -8.05 -19.92
C ARG A 168 -13.35 -7.64 -19.70
N GLY A 169 -12.83 -7.92 -18.50
CA GLY A 169 -11.45 -7.64 -18.12
C GLY A 169 -11.24 -6.23 -17.57
N THR A 170 -10.27 -5.49 -18.12
CA THR A 170 -9.83 -4.18 -17.61
C THR A 170 -10.91 -3.09 -17.62
N PRO A 171 -11.78 -2.97 -18.66
CA PRO A 171 -12.79 -1.90 -18.69
C PRO A 171 -13.75 -1.96 -17.51
N ILE A 172 -14.33 -3.14 -17.21
CA ILE A 172 -15.24 -3.29 -16.06
C ILE A 172 -14.51 -3.19 -14.72
N ALA A 173 -13.24 -3.61 -14.66
CA ALA A 173 -12.40 -3.43 -13.47
C ALA A 173 -12.18 -1.95 -13.14
N LEU A 174 -11.99 -1.09 -14.14
CA LEU A 174 -11.86 0.36 -13.94
C LEU A 174 -13.17 1.01 -13.50
N VAL A 175 -14.30 0.62 -14.10
CA VAL A 175 -15.63 1.11 -13.70
C VAL A 175 -15.93 0.74 -12.25
N THR A 176 -15.67 -0.51 -11.87
CA THR A 176 -15.91 -1.01 -10.51
C THR A 176 -14.95 -0.40 -9.49
N ALA A 177 -13.70 -0.13 -9.88
CA ALA A 177 -12.77 0.65 -9.06
C ALA A 177 -13.27 2.08 -8.84
N GLY A 178 -13.84 2.72 -9.87
CA GLY A 178 -14.46 4.04 -9.77
C GLY A 178 -15.68 4.06 -8.84
N LEU A 179 -16.58 3.08 -8.97
CA LEU A 179 -17.73 2.92 -8.07
C LEU A 179 -17.30 2.69 -6.62
N MET A 180 -16.24 1.89 -6.42
CA MET A 180 -15.65 1.68 -5.11
C MET A 180 -15.07 2.99 -4.54
N SER A 181 -14.35 3.77 -5.34
CA SER A 181 -13.86 5.10 -4.94
C SER A 181 -14.97 6.02 -4.46
N LEU A 182 -16.10 6.07 -5.18
CA LEU A 182 -17.27 6.85 -4.77
C LEU A 182 -17.86 6.36 -3.44
N ALA A 183 -17.96 5.05 -3.22
CA ALA A 183 -18.43 4.50 -1.96
C ALA A 183 -17.51 4.87 -0.78
N PHE A 184 -16.19 4.83 -0.99
CA PHE A 184 -15.22 5.19 0.05
C PHE A 184 -15.12 6.69 0.32
N LEU A 185 -15.42 7.55 -0.67
CA LEU A 185 -15.53 8.99 -0.45
C LEU A 185 -16.62 9.34 0.58
N GLY A 186 -17.64 8.49 0.75
CA GLY A 186 -18.64 8.64 1.81
C GLY A 186 -18.05 8.60 3.24
N PHE A 187 -16.88 7.97 3.44
CA PHE A 187 -16.20 7.92 4.75
C PHE A 187 -15.28 9.12 5.00
N SER A 188 -15.09 10.01 4.03
CA SER A 188 -14.19 11.18 4.17
C SER A 188 -14.64 12.19 5.24
N GLY A 189 -15.90 12.14 5.68
CA GLY A 189 -16.43 12.98 6.76
C GLY A 189 -16.39 12.36 8.16
N LEU A 190 -15.80 11.17 8.34
CA LEU A 190 -15.89 10.41 9.60
C LEU A 190 -14.93 10.90 10.70
N VAL A 191 -13.85 11.61 10.35
CA VAL A 191 -12.92 12.20 11.33
C VAL A 191 -12.85 13.70 11.06
N PRO A 192 -13.18 14.56 12.05
CA PRO A 192 -12.98 15.98 11.91
C PRO A 192 -11.47 16.23 11.85
N THR A 193 -11.02 16.82 10.75
CA THR A 193 -9.66 17.34 10.58
C THR A 193 -9.33 18.40 11.62
#